data_AF-A0A168W150-F1
#
_entry.id   AF-A0A168W150-F1
#
_cell.length_a   1.000
_cell.length_b   1.000
_cell.length_c   1.000
_cell.angle_alpha   90.00
_cell.angle_beta   90.00
_cell.angle_gamma   90.00
#
_symmetry.space_group_name_H-M   'P 1'
#
loop_
_entity.id
_entity.type
_entity.pdbx_description
1 polymer ?
#
loop_
_entity_poly.entity_id
_entity_poly.type
_entity_poly.pdbx_seq_one_letter_code
_entity_poly.pdbx_strand_id
1 'polypeptide(L)'
;MVKKYIDVNNHSTTRFISKLVIITMLVLLTPFTIVAVFQHGLLGIFIKVFNNSATIQVFIDLIIASFLILFWMWSDAKRTSRIFWPWALLTIIAGSFGPLLYLLFRSSKN
;
A
#
# COMPACT_ATOMS: atom_id res chain seq x y z
N MET A 1 -33.17 -19.68 4.30
CA MET A 1 -32.50 -19.61 2.97
C MET A 1 -32.11 -18.18 2.56
N VAL A 2 -32.99 -17.18 2.68
CA VAL A 2 -32.76 -15.79 2.23
C VAL A 2 -31.56 -15.09 2.92
N LYS A 3 -31.40 -15.24 4.24
CA LYS A 3 -30.34 -14.56 5.01
C LYS A 3 -28.92 -14.97 4.57
N LYS A 4 -28.72 -16.24 4.20
CA LYS A 4 -27.45 -16.77 3.69
C LYS A 4 -27.11 -16.20 2.30
N TYR A 5 -28.12 -15.93 1.48
CA TYR A 5 -27.95 -15.36 0.13
C TYR A 5 -27.53 -13.89 0.19
N ILE A 6 -28.15 -13.12 1.10
CA ILE A 6 -27.81 -11.71 1.35
C ILE A 6 -26.39 -11.59 1.91
N ASP A 7 -26.00 -12.48 2.82
CA ASP A 7 -24.65 -12.48 3.43
C ASP A 7 -23.54 -12.80 2.42
N VAL A 8 -23.78 -13.76 1.52
CA VAL A 8 -22.85 -14.11 0.43
C VAL A 8 -22.66 -12.95 -0.55
N ASN A 9 -23.73 -12.23 -0.92
CA ASN A 9 -23.65 -11.07 -1.82
C ASN A 9 -22.94 -9.86 -1.20
N ASN A 10 -23.09 -9.66 0.11
CA ASN A 10 -22.43 -8.55 0.80
C ASN A 10 -20.91 -8.78 0.90
N HIS A 11 -20.49 -10.02 1.12
CA HIS A 11 -19.08 -10.41 1.13
C HIS A 11 -18.39 -10.34 -0.24
N SER A 12 -19.09 -10.57 -1.35
CA SER A 12 -18.52 -10.43 -2.69
C SER A 12 -18.39 -8.96 -3.11
N THR A 13 -19.41 -8.15 -2.81
CA THR A 13 -19.45 -6.72 -3.14
C THR A 13 -18.39 -5.92 -2.38
N THR A 14 -18.25 -6.16 -1.07
CA THR A 14 -17.21 -5.51 -0.25
C THR A 14 -15.79 -5.85 -0.72
N ARG A 15 -15.54 -7.11 -1.10
CA ARG A 15 -14.25 -7.52 -1.68
C ARG A 15 -13.96 -6.82 -3.01
N PHE A 16 -14.98 -6.64 -3.85
CA PHE A 16 -14.85 -5.96 -5.14
C PHE A 16 -14.54 -4.47 -4.96
N ILE A 17 -15.24 -3.80 -4.05
CA ILE A 17 -14.99 -2.39 -3.72
C ILE A 17 -13.57 -2.20 -3.18
N SER A 18 -13.11 -3.04 -2.25
CA SER A 18 -11.74 -2.94 -1.71
C SER A 18 -10.66 -3.12 -2.78
N LYS A 19 -10.85 -4.06 -3.71
CA LYS A 19 -9.93 -4.25 -4.85
C LYS A 19 -9.92 -3.05 -5.78
N LEU A 20 -11.09 -2.48 -6.07
CA LEU A 20 -11.18 -1.26 -6.90
C LEU A 20 -10.44 -0.09 -6.25
N VAL A 21 -10.63 0.16 -4.96
CA VAL A 21 -9.93 1.23 -4.24
C VAL A 21 -8.41 1.04 -4.29
N ILE A 22 -7.92 -0.18 -4.06
CA ILE A 22 -6.48 -0.52 -4.14
C ILE A 22 -5.94 -0.25 -5.56
N ILE A 23 -6.65 -0.70 -6.59
CA ILE A 23 -6.24 -0.52 -7.99
C ILE A 23 -6.25 0.97 -8.37
N THR A 24 -7.28 1.71 -7.97
CA THR A 24 -7.36 3.16 -8.21
C THR A 24 -6.19 3.90 -7.56
N MET A 25 -5.85 3.57 -6.30
CA MET A 25 -4.69 4.17 -5.62
C MET A 25 -3.37 3.86 -6.35
N LEU A 26 -3.18 2.62 -6.80
CA LEU A 26 -2.01 2.21 -7.60
C LEU A 26 -1.92 2.98 -8.91
N VAL A 27 -3.03 3.06 -9.65
CA VAL A 27 -3.08 3.74 -10.96
C VAL A 27 -2.90 5.24 -10.83
N LEU A 28 -3.27 5.85 -9.70
CA LEU A 28 -3.05 7.28 -9.48
C LEU A 28 -1.59 7.57 -9.05
N LEU A 29 -1.05 6.74 -8.17
CA LEU A 29 0.30 6.90 -7.62
C LEU A 29 1.38 6.64 -8.67
N THR A 30 1.25 5.56 -9.44
CA THR A 30 2.28 5.09 -10.38
C THR A 30 2.67 6.12 -11.45
N PRO A 31 1.75 6.71 -12.24
CA PRO A 31 2.10 7.70 -13.25
C PRO A 31 2.65 8.98 -12.63
N PHE A 32 2.15 9.40 -11.45
CA PHE A 32 2.67 10.56 -10.74
C PHE A 32 4.13 10.33 -10.29
N THR A 33 4.43 9.14 -9.73
CA THR A 33 5.79 8.75 -9.37
C THR A 33 6.69 8.69 -10.59
N ILE A 34 6.24 8.11 -11.71
CA ILE A 34 7.01 8.04 -12.97
C ILE A 34 7.35 9.46 -13.46
N VAL A 35 6.37 10.35 -13.52
CA VAL A 35 6.57 11.73 -13.98
C VAL A 35 7.53 12.49 -13.06
N ALA A 36 7.38 12.36 -11.73
CA ALA A 36 8.27 13.00 -10.77
C ALA A 36 9.72 12.50 -10.90
N VAL A 37 9.92 11.18 -11.03
CA VAL A 37 11.24 10.58 -11.23
C VAL A 37 11.83 10.99 -12.58
N PHE A 38 11.02 11.09 -13.63
CA PHE A 38 11.48 11.53 -14.95
C PHE A 38 11.90 13.01 -14.96
N GLN A 39 11.18 13.89 -14.25
CA GLN A 39 11.45 15.34 -14.24
C GLN A 39 12.59 15.74 -13.30
N HIS A 40 12.72 15.09 -12.15
CA HIS A 40 13.65 15.51 -11.10
C HIS A 40 14.74 14.48 -10.79
N GLY A 41 14.66 13.27 -11.34
CA GLY A 41 15.50 12.15 -10.93
C GLY A 41 15.18 11.70 -9.50
N LEU A 42 15.65 10.51 -9.12
CA LEU A 42 15.44 10.00 -7.77
C LEU A 42 16.07 10.95 -6.71
N LEU A 43 17.30 11.40 -6.97
CA LEU A 43 18.04 12.27 -6.05
C LEU A 43 17.47 13.69 -5.97
N GLY A 44 16.98 14.27 -7.08
CA GLY A 44 16.44 15.62 -7.07
C GLY A 44 15.13 15.73 -6.29
N ILE A 45 14.35 14.64 -6.21
CA ILE A 45 13.18 14.56 -5.32
C ILE A 45 13.62 14.71 -3.86
N PHE A 46 14.64 13.95 -3.42
CA PHE A 46 15.13 14.03 -2.04
C PHE A 46 15.67 15.43 -1.71
N ILE A 47 16.44 16.04 -2.62
CA ILE A 47 16.96 17.40 -2.42
C ILE A 47 15.80 18.38 -2.21
N LYS A 48 14.71 18.27 -2.98
CA LYS A 48 13.53 19.12 -2.85
C LYS A 48 12.80 18.89 -1.52
N VAL A 49 12.70 17.63 -1.09
CA VAL A 49 12.08 17.26 0.20
C VAL A 49 12.84 17.84 1.37
N PHE A 50 14.18 17.77 1.36
CA PHE A 50 15.02 18.28 2.45
C PHE A 50 15.23 19.80 2.44
N ASN A 51 14.73 20.52 1.43
CA ASN A 51 14.88 21.96 1.34
C ASN A 51 13.85 22.74 2.16
N ASN A 52 12.75 22.11 2.58
CA ASN A 52 11.68 22.79 3.31
C ASN A 52 11.21 21.95 4.51
N SER A 53 11.09 22.56 5.68
CA SER A 53 10.62 21.89 6.90
C SER A 53 9.22 21.29 6.76
N ALA A 54 8.33 21.90 5.97
CA ALA A 54 7.01 21.36 5.69
C ALA A 54 7.08 20.05 4.89
N THR A 55 7.95 19.97 3.88
CA THR A 55 8.11 18.75 3.08
C THR A 55 8.86 17.66 3.84
N ILE A 56 9.81 18.04 4.70
CA ILE A 56 10.45 17.11 5.65
C ILE A 56 9.41 16.51 6.59
N GLN A 57 8.50 17.32 7.14
CA GLN A 57 7.46 16.83 8.04
C GLN A 57 6.55 15.78 7.36
N VAL A 58 6.09 16.06 6.14
CA VAL A 58 5.29 15.11 5.35
C VAL A 58 6.08 13.84 5.03
N PHE A 59 7.37 13.96 4.74
CA PHE A 59 8.24 12.82 4.49
C PHE A 59 8.42 11.93 5.74
N ILE A 60 8.59 12.54 6.91
CA ILE A 60 8.65 11.82 8.19
C ILE A 60 7.31 11.13 8.47
N ASP A 61 6.18 11.79 8.22
CA ASP A 61 4.85 11.21 8.38
C ASP A 61 4.65 9.97 7.47
N LEU A 62 5.11 10.05 6.21
CA LEU A 62 5.11 8.92 5.27
C LEU A 62 5.97 7.75 5.76
N ILE A 63 7.12 8.03 6.37
CA ILE A 63 7.98 6.99 6.98
C ILE A 63 7.25 6.32 8.14
N ILE A 64 6.69 7.10 9.07
CA ILE A 64 5.96 6.60 10.23
C ILE A 64 4.77 5.74 9.78
N ALA A 65 3.95 6.25 8.85
CA ALA A 65 2.83 5.51 8.28
C ALA A 65 3.29 4.18 7.64
N SER A 66 4.41 4.19 6.91
CA SER A 66 4.97 2.98 6.32
C SER A 66 5.39 1.96 7.39
N PHE A 67 6.01 2.39 8.49
CA PHE A 67 6.36 1.51 9.60
C PHE A 67 5.14 0.94 10.33
N LEU A 68 4.09 1.75 10.55
CA LEU A 68 2.83 1.26 11.13
C LEU A 68 2.22 0.16 10.25
N ILE A 69 2.21 0.37 8.93
CA ILE A 69 1.69 -0.61 7.98
C ILE A 69 2.57 -1.87 7.96
N LEU A 70 3.90 -1.74 7.99
CA LEU A 70 4.82 -2.88 8.12
C LEU A 70 4.53 -3.70 9.38
N PHE A 71 4.33 -3.04 10.52
CA PHE A 71 4.03 -3.70 11.78
C PHE A 71 2.69 -4.44 11.73
N TRP A 72 1.67 -3.81 11.16
CA TRP A 72 0.38 -4.45 10.90
C TRP A 72 0.52 -5.67 9.97
N MET A 73 1.27 -5.53 8.87
CA MET A 73 1.49 -6.56 7.88
C MET A 73 2.29 -7.74 8.44
N TRP A 74 3.23 -7.48 9.36
CA TRP A 74 3.94 -8.53 10.10
C TRP A 74 2.99 -9.35 10.98
N SER A 75 2.08 -8.68 11.68
CA SER A 75 1.04 -9.33 12.48
C SER A 75 0.07 -10.15 11.62
N ASP A 76 -0.39 -9.61 10.48
CA ASP A 76 -1.27 -10.33 9.54
C ASP A 76 -0.57 -11.54 8.90
N ALA A 77 0.71 -11.40 8.55
CA ALA A 77 1.53 -12.47 7.99
C ALA A 77 1.75 -13.61 8.99
N LYS A 78 2.00 -13.30 10.27
CA LYS A 78 2.05 -14.29 11.35
C LYS A 78 0.73 -15.04 11.51
N ARG A 79 -0.40 -14.34 11.48
CA ARG A 79 -1.73 -14.94 11.61
C ARG A 79 -2.14 -15.79 10.41
N THR A 80 -1.65 -15.46 9.22
CA THR A 80 -2.02 -16.13 7.96
C THR A 80 -0.92 -17.09 7.47
N SER A 81 0.15 -17.31 8.24
CA SER A 81 1.33 -18.12 7.88
C SER A 81 1.93 -17.77 6.51
N ARG A 82 1.97 -16.46 6.17
CA ARG A 82 2.52 -15.96 4.90
C ARG A 82 3.91 -15.38 5.06
N ILE A 83 4.68 -15.39 3.96
CA ILE A 83 6.01 -14.78 3.91
C ILE A 83 5.86 -13.25 3.85
N PHE A 84 6.33 -12.57 4.90
CA PHE A 84 6.24 -11.10 5.07
C PHE A 84 7.37 -10.33 4.36
N TRP A 85 8.58 -10.90 4.38
CA TRP A 85 9.81 -10.15 4.12
C TRP A 85 9.94 -9.53 2.71
N PRO A 86 9.51 -10.18 1.60
CA PRO A 86 9.56 -9.57 0.26
C PRO A 86 8.72 -8.29 0.16
N TRP A 87 7.55 -8.30 0.79
CA TRP A 87 6.65 -7.15 0.81
C TRP A 87 7.16 -6.04 1.71
N ALA A 88 7.82 -6.41 2.82
CA ALA A 88 8.46 -5.45 3.71
C ALA A 88 9.59 -4.69 3.01
N LEU A 89 10.46 -5.41 2.29
CA LEU A 89 11.54 -4.80 1.52
C LEU A 89 10.99 -3.85 0.44
N LEU A 90 9.93 -4.28 -0.26
CA LEU A 90 9.27 -3.45 -1.25
C LEU A 90 8.64 -2.20 -0.65
N THR A 91 8.11 -2.29 0.58
CA THR A 91 7.55 -1.14 1.32
C THR A 91 8.63 -0.13 1.70
N ILE A 92 9.84 -0.60 2.06
CA ILE A 92 10.95 0.29 2.42
C ILE A 92 11.48 1.03 1.19
N ILE A 93 11.56 0.35 0.04
CA ILE A 93 12.12 0.92 -1.19
C ILE A 93 11.10 1.81 -1.92
N ALA A 94 9.85 1.36 -1.99
CA ALA A 94 8.82 1.98 -2.81
C ALA A 94 7.66 2.59 -1.98
N GLY A 95 7.74 2.59 -0.65
CA GLY A 95 6.68 3.12 0.22
C GLY A 95 5.40 2.29 0.10
N SER A 96 4.28 2.92 -0.26
CA SER A 96 2.96 2.29 -0.25
C SER A 96 2.76 1.17 -1.29
N PHE A 97 3.66 0.99 -2.26
CA PHE A 97 3.58 -0.12 -3.21
C PHE A 97 3.64 -1.50 -2.54
N GLY A 98 4.46 -1.66 -1.49
CA GLY A 98 4.59 -2.93 -0.78
C GLY A 98 3.27 -3.40 -0.14
N PRO A 99 2.59 -2.58 0.67
CA PRO A 99 1.32 -2.94 1.28
C PRO A 99 0.17 -3.11 0.28
N LEU A 100 0.13 -2.28 -0.76
CA LEU A 100 -0.86 -2.39 -1.84
C LEU A 100 -0.75 -3.74 -2.54
N LEU A 101 0.47 -4.16 -2.88
CA LEU A 101 0.70 -5.47 -3.49
C LEU A 101 0.48 -6.62 -2.50
N TYR A 102 0.85 -6.47 -1.23
CA TYR A 102 0.52 -7.46 -0.19
C TYR A 102 -0.98 -7.73 -0.10
N LEU A 103 -1.79 -6.67 -0.11
CA LEU A 103 -3.25 -6.78 -0.08
C LEU A 103 -3.81 -7.37 -1.38
N LEU A 104 -3.18 -7.10 -2.53
CA LEU A 104 -3.59 -7.68 -3.81
C LEU A 104 -3.31 -9.19 -3.88
N PHE A 105 -2.14 -9.63 -3.39
CA PHE A 105 -1.72 -11.03 -3.36
C PHE A 105 -2.24 -11.80 -2.14
N ARG A 106 -2.93 -11.13 -1.22
CA ARG A 106 -3.76 -11.76 -0.19
C ARG A 106 -4.93 -12.46 -0.88
N SER A 107 -4.67 -13.66 -1.41
CA SER A 107 -5.71 -14.61 -1.77
C SER A 107 -6.44 -15.00 -0.48
N SER A 108 -7.70 -14.59 -0.36
CA SER A 108 -8.58 -15.09 0.70
C SER A 108 -8.79 -16.56 0.41
N LYS A 109 -8.18 -17.43 1.23
CA LYS A 109 -8.51 -18.86 1.22
C LYS A 109 -10.03 -18.95 1.38
N ASN A 110 -10.70 -19.49 0.36
CA ASN A 110 -12.13 -19.82 0.40
C ASN A 110 -12.37 -20.87 1.49
#